data_AF-A0A2G5FJ86-F1
#
_entry.id   AF-A0A2G5FJ86-F1
#
_cell.length_a   1.000
_cell.length_b   1.000
_cell.length_c   1.000
_cell.angle_alpha   90.00
_cell.angle_beta   90.00
_cell.angle_gamma   90.00
#
_symmetry.space_group_name_H-M   'P 1'
#
loop_
_entity.id
_entity.type
_entity.pdbx_description
1 polymer ?
#
loop_
_entity_poly.entity_id
_entity_poly.type
_entity_poly.pdbx_seq_one_letter_code
_entity_poly.pdbx_strand_id
1 'polypeptide(L)'
;MAIDIKTFIGGREIPREQVLEWERRRALVVLKKLGVQPFGDEDLKTLNHQILNRKLTLGSEGIRQLLKSELALSQPIANFVARISCGRRRYSVTELLVDRGSAKEFVEWFLQRNELNDEVTMLAASPDHYLIQKYANGAQEVIETTGGSPLVGRFVIDYLDISNLRSLPDSHYPYQAVGVARSEGGLAIGGVRHQFRDEGFGFRAKLLVEFPMMIIPGAVSAHRWHLASEFSNWIEAAFASRSS
;
A
#
# COMPACT_ATOMS: atom_id res chain seq x y z
N MET A 1 -5.42 0.10 25.40
CA MET A 1 -5.49 1.49 24.91
C MET A 1 -5.15 1.48 23.42
N ALA A 2 -5.86 2.26 22.60
CA ALA A 2 -5.54 2.37 21.17
C ALA A 2 -4.13 2.96 20.96
N ILE A 3 -3.48 2.56 19.87
CA ILE A 3 -2.18 3.09 19.44
C ILE A 3 -2.38 4.50 18.90
N ASP A 4 -1.51 5.44 19.27
CA ASP A 4 -1.48 6.76 18.67
C ASP A 4 -0.51 6.76 17.48
N ILE A 5 -1.01 7.19 16.31
CA ILE A 5 -0.26 7.23 15.05
C ILE A 5 -0.39 8.63 14.46
N LYS A 6 0.72 9.37 14.46
CA LYS A 6 0.81 10.69 13.82
C LYS A 6 1.29 10.53 12.39
N THR A 7 0.51 11.05 11.45
CA THR A 7 0.84 11.04 10.03
C THR A 7 1.50 12.34 9.61
N PHE A 8 2.56 12.29 8.82
CA PHE A 8 3.19 13.45 8.21
C PHE A 8 3.24 13.30 6.69
N ILE A 9 2.69 14.30 5.98
CA ILE A 9 2.70 14.38 4.52
C ILE A 9 3.35 15.71 4.12
N GLY A 10 4.49 15.65 3.43
CA GLY A 10 5.24 16.85 3.05
C GLY A 10 5.70 17.68 4.26
N GLY A 11 6.07 17.02 5.35
CA GLY A 11 6.54 17.64 6.61
C GLY A 11 5.44 18.25 7.48
N ARG A 12 4.17 18.15 7.07
CA ARG A 12 3.03 18.64 7.86
C ARG A 12 2.33 17.48 8.53
N GLU A 13 2.01 17.64 9.80
CA GLU A 13 1.17 16.70 10.52
C GLU A 13 -0.25 16.72 9.96
N ILE A 14 -0.79 15.53 9.70
CA ILE A 14 -2.14 15.30 9.18
C ILE A 14 -2.96 14.65 10.30
N PRO A 15 -4.09 15.26 10.70
CA PRO A 15 -4.98 14.67 11.70
C PRO A 15 -5.47 13.27 11.30
N ARG A 16 -5.53 12.34 12.26
CA ARG A 16 -5.98 10.95 12.02
C ARG A 16 -7.38 10.90 11.40
N GLU A 17 -8.27 11.77 11.82
CA GLU A 17 -9.62 11.92 11.25
C GLU A 17 -9.62 12.19 9.73
N GLN A 18 -8.64 12.94 9.20
CA GLN A 18 -8.53 13.20 7.77
C GLN A 18 -8.06 11.97 6.99
N VAL A 19 -7.19 11.16 7.61
CA VAL A 19 -6.75 9.87 7.03
C VAL A 19 -7.94 8.91 6.97
N LEU A 20 -8.73 8.82 8.05
CA LEU A 20 -9.93 7.98 8.11
C LEU A 20 -11.01 8.44 7.12
N GLU A 21 -11.23 9.75 6.98
CA GLU A 21 -12.19 10.29 6.00
C GLU A 21 -11.70 10.05 4.55
N TRP A 22 -10.39 10.12 4.31
CA TRP A 22 -9.83 9.72 3.02
C TRP A 22 -10.10 8.24 2.74
N GLU A 23 -9.84 7.36 3.70
CA GLU A 23 -10.08 5.92 3.59
C GLU A 23 -11.56 5.62 3.35
N ARG A 24 -12.47 6.28 4.08
CA ARG A 24 -13.92 6.13 3.89
C ARG A 24 -14.36 6.49 2.48
N ARG A 25 -13.86 7.59 1.92
CA ARG A 25 -14.14 7.96 0.52
C ARG A 25 -13.63 6.91 -0.46
N ARG A 26 -12.46 6.33 -0.21
CA ARG A 26 -11.94 5.22 -1.04
C ARG A 26 -12.79 3.96 -0.89
N ALA A 27 -13.21 3.62 0.32
CA ALA A 27 -14.07 2.48 0.60
C ALA A 27 -15.37 2.53 -0.22
N LEU A 28 -16.05 3.68 -0.26
CA LEU A 28 -17.25 3.87 -1.08
C LEU A 28 -17.00 3.65 -2.59
N VAL A 29 -15.87 4.15 -3.11
CA VAL A 29 -15.48 3.98 -4.52
C VAL A 29 -15.21 2.51 -4.84
N VAL A 30 -14.45 1.84 -3.97
CA VAL A 30 -14.06 0.43 -4.13
C VAL A 30 -15.29 -0.47 -4.05
N LEU A 31 -16.18 -0.23 -3.08
CA LEU A 31 -17.38 -1.05 -2.88
C LEU A 31 -18.26 -1.02 -4.15
N LYS A 32 -18.46 0.18 -4.71
CA LYS A 32 -19.15 0.33 -6.00
C LYS A 32 -18.44 -0.41 -7.13
N LYS A 33 -17.11 -0.34 -7.21
CA LYS A 33 -16.31 -1.08 -8.21
C LYS A 33 -16.45 -2.60 -8.05
N LEU A 34 -16.58 -3.09 -6.82
CA LEU A 34 -16.83 -4.51 -6.51
C LEU A 34 -18.28 -4.97 -6.78
N GLY A 35 -19.12 -4.08 -7.31
CA GLY A 35 -20.52 -4.34 -7.64
C GLY A 35 -21.45 -4.33 -6.43
N VAL A 36 -21.02 -3.75 -5.31
CA VAL A 36 -21.84 -3.61 -4.09
C VAL A 36 -22.24 -2.14 -3.95
N GLN A 37 -23.53 -1.87 -3.74
CA GLN A 37 -24.02 -0.50 -3.55
C GLN A 37 -23.92 -0.15 -2.05
N PRO A 38 -23.18 0.92 -1.68
CA PRO A 38 -23.23 1.44 -0.32
C PRO A 38 -24.60 2.07 -0.03
N PHE A 39 -25.03 2.00 1.24
CA PHE A 39 -26.18 2.75 1.74
C PHE A 39 -25.85 4.25 1.90
N GLY A 40 -24.57 4.58 2.10
CA GLY A 40 -24.00 5.94 2.12
C GLY A 40 -23.74 6.49 3.52
N ASP A 41 -24.42 5.97 4.54
CA ASP A 41 -24.30 6.33 5.95
C ASP A 41 -23.47 5.34 6.77
N GLU A 42 -22.94 4.28 6.16
CA GLU A 42 -22.15 3.28 6.88
C GLU A 42 -20.87 3.88 7.47
N ASP A 43 -20.50 3.39 8.66
CA ASP A 43 -19.20 3.66 9.23
C ASP A 43 -18.08 2.95 8.46
N LEU A 44 -16.84 3.46 8.61
CA LEU A 44 -15.69 2.94 7.89
C LEU A 44 -15.45 1.45 8.17
N LYS A 45 -15.66 1.01 9.41
CA LYS A 45 -15.45 -0.40 9.81
C LYS A 45 -16.40 -1.33 9.04
N THR A 46 -17.66 -0.94 8.92
CA THR A 46 -18.68 -1.68 8.18
C THR A 46 -18.34 -1.73 6.69
N LEU A 47 -17.96 -0.59 6.09
CA LEU A 47 -17.53 -0.54 4.69
C LEU A 47 -16.33 -1.47 4.44
N ASN A 48 -15.29 -1.40 5.28
CA ASN A 48 -14.09 -2.24 5.14
C ASN A 48 -14.41 -3.73 5.26
N HIS A 49 -15.30 -4.12 6.18
CA HIS A 49 -15.75 -5.51 6.32
C HIS A 49 -16.50 -5.98 5.06
N GLN A 50 -17.43 -5.18 4.53
CA GLN A 50 -18.14 -5.53 3.28
C GLN A 50 -17.17 -5.69 2.11
N ILE A 51 -16.20 -4.78 1.97
CA ILE A 51 -15.17 -4.83 0.93
C ILE A 51 -14.34 -6.11 1.05
N LEU A 52 -13.83 -6.41 2.25
CA LEU A 52 -13.01 -7.59 2.50
C LEU A 52 -13.78 -8.87 2.17
N ASN A 53 -14.99 -9.02 2.72
CA ASN A 53 -15.84 -10.19 2.45
C ASN A 53 -16.12 -10.35 0.95
N ARG A 54 -16.38 -9.24 0.25
CA ARG A 54 -16.63 -9.26 -1.18
C ARG A 54 -15.39 -9.69 -1.97
N LYS A 55 -14.20 -9.19 -1.63
CA LYS A 55 -12.94 -9.61 -2.26
C LYS A 55 -12.68 -11.10 -2.05
N LEU A 56 -12.81 -11.58 -0.81
CA LEU A 56 -12.62 -13.00 -0.47
C LEU A 56 -13.65 -13.91 -1.18
N THR A 57 -14.90 -13.47 -1.31
CA THR A 57 -15.94 -14.22 -2.03
C THR A 57 -15.64 -14.33 -3.52
N LEU A 58 -15.07 -13.28 -4.12
CA LEU A 58 -14.66 -13.30 -5.53
C LEU A 58 -13.41 -14.17 -5.74
N GLY A 59 -12.50 -14.18 -4.77
CA GLY A 59 -11.17 -14.80 -4.88
C GLY A 59 -10.31 -14.16 -5.97
N SER A 60 -9.07 -14.64 -6.10
CA SER A 60 -8.10 -14.07 -7.06
C SER A 60 -8.62 -14.05 -8.50
N GLU A 61 -9.23 -15.14 -8.96
CA GLU A 61 -9.75 -15.24 -10.34
C GLU A 61 -10.96 -14.32 -10.57
N GLY A 62 -11.88 -14.23 -9.60
CA GLY A 62 -13.02 -13.32 -9.71
C GLY A 62 -12.58 -11.86 -9.73
N ILE A 63 -11.58 -11.48 -8.94
CA ILE A 63 -10.98 -10.14 -8.95
C ILE A 63 -10.33 -9.83 -10.30
N ARG A 64 -9.52 -10.75 -10.84
CA ARG A 64 -8.89 -10.55 -12.16
C ARG A 64 -9.93 -10.41 -13.26
N GLN A 65 -10.96 -11.23 -13.24
CA GLN A 65 -12.02 -11.19 -14.24
C GLN A 65 -12.82 -9.89 -14.15
N LEU A 66 -13.15 -9.43 -12.93
CA LEU A 66 -13.82 -8.16 -12.69
C LEU A 66 -13.01 -6.96 -13.22
N LEU A 67 -11.68 -6.99 -13.03
CA LEU A 67 -10.79 -5.87 -13.35
C LEU A 67 -10.09 -6.01 -14.71
N LYS A 68 -10.43 -7.04 -15.50
CA LYS A 68 -9.74 -7.42 -16.74
C LYS A 68 -9.54 -6.25 -17.70
N SER A 69 -10.59 -5.47 -17.94
CA SER A 69 -10.55 -4.32 -18.87
C SER A 69 -9.66 -3.19 -18.35
N GLU A 70 -9.69 -2.90 -17.04
CA GLU A 70 -8.83 -1.88 -16.45
C GLU A 70 -7.37 -2.30 -16.50
N LEU A 71 -7.07 -3.56 -16.20
CA LEU A 71 -5.72 -4.11 -16.26
C LEU A 71 -5.17 -4.13 -17.69
N ALA A 72 -5.99 -4.49 -18.67
CA ALA A 72 -5.61 -4.45 -20.08
C ALA A 72 -5.25 -3.03 -20.56
N LEU A 73 -5.86 -1.99 -19.96
CA LEU A 73 -5.57 -0.59 -20.28
C LEU A 73 -4.39 -0.04 -19.45
N SER A 74 -4.34 -0.34 -18.16
CA SER A 74 -3.34 0.24 -17.25
C SER A 74 -1.94 -0.31 -17.51
N GLN A 75 -1.82 -1.57 -17.92
CA GLN A 75 -0.53 -2.21 -18.11
C GLN A 75 0.32 -1.57 -19.24
N PRO A 76 -0.21 -1.32 -20.46
CA PRO A 76 0.49 -0.56 -21.49
C PRO A 76 0.82 0.87 -21.06
N ILE A 77 -0.09 1.56 -20.36
CA ILE A 77 0.11 2.93 -19.88
C ILE A 77 1.28 2.98 -18.89
N ALA A 78 1.29 2.09 -17.90
CA ALA A 78 2.38 2.02 -16.91
C ALA A 78 3.73 1.76 -17.59
N ASN A 79 3.75 0.84 -18.56
CA ASN A 79 4.95 0.53 -19.32
C ASN A 79 5.43 1.71 -20.18
N PHE A 80 4.50 2.43 -20.83
CA PHE A 80 4.83 3.63 -21.61
C PHE A 80 5.41 4.72 -20.71
N VAL A 81 4.73 5.05 -19.61
CA VAL A 81 5.16 6.05 -18.61
C VAL A 81 6.53 5.70 -18.03
N ALA A 82 6.79 4.43 -17.74
CA ALA A 82 8.10 3.96 -17.28
C ALA A 82 9.21 4.19 -18.32
N ARG A 83 8.95 3.89 -19.60
CA ARG A 83 9.93 4.07 -20.69
C ARG A 83 10.26 5.53 -20.93
N ILE A 84 9.26 6.40 -21.05
CA ILE A 84 9.49 7.84 -21.28
C ILE A 84 10.11 8.55 -20.06
N SER A 85 10.09 7.91 -18.89
CA SER A 85 10.76 8.42 -17.69
C SER A 85 12.27 8.17 -17.71
N CYS A 86 12.80 7.38 -18.66
CA CYS A 86 14.23 7.10 -18.82
C CYS A 86 14.93 6.71 -17.51
N GLY A 87 14.26 5.91 -16.67
CA GLY A 87 14.78 5.47 -15.37
C GLY A 87 14.83 6.54 -14.26
N ARG A 88 14.37 7.77 -14.52
CA ARG A 88 14.19 8.81 -13.51
C ARG A 88 12.93 8.54 -12.70
N ARG A 89 12.94 8.92 -11.42
CA ARG A 89 11.87 8.61 -10.47
C ARG A 89 11.33 9.87 -9.79
N ARG A 90 10.06 9.82 -9.41
CA ARG A 90 9.41 10.77 -8.50
C ARG A 90 9.03 10.02 -7.22
N TYR A 91 9.28 10.63 -6.07
CA TYR A 91 9.03 9.97 -4.78
C TYR A 91 7.70 10.42 -4.15
N SER A 92 6.90 9.43 -3.80
CA SER A 92 5.83 9.56 -2.81
C SER A 92 6.42 9.20 -1.45
N VAL A 93 6.35 10.12 -0.48
CA VAL A 93 6.87 9.89 0.87
C VAL A 93 5.80 10.27 1.87
N THR A 94 5.52 9.34 2.77
CA THR A 94 4.68 9.52 3.96
C THR A 94 5.48 9.08 5.17
N GLU A 95 5.42 9.83 6.26
CA GLU A 95 6.04 9.42 7.52
C GLU A 95 4.97 9.17 8.57
N LEU A 96 5.15 8.14 9.39
CA LEU A 96 4.32 7.86 10.54
C LEU A 96 5.19 7.87 11.80
N LEU A 97 4.68 8.46 12.87
CA LEU A 97 5.24 8.32 14.22
C LEU A 97 4.23 7.56 15.08
N VAL A 98 4.64 6.42 15.60
CA VAL A 98 3.83 5.51 16.40
C VAL A 98 4.26 5.64 17.85
N ASP A 99 3.31 5.64 18.79
CA ASP A 99 3.59 5.86 20.22
C ASP A 99 4.10 4.63 20.97
N ARG A 100 3.97 3.43 20.40
CA ARG A 100 4.33 2.15 21.04
C ARG A 100 4.78 1.06 20.06
N GLY A 101 5.39 0.02 20.62
CA GLY A 101 5.96 -1.10 19.86
C GLY A 101 7.33 -0.76 19.29
N SER A 102 8.02 -1.72 18.69
CA SER A 102 9.31 -1.45 18.04
C SER A 102 9.23 -1.56 16.52
N ALA A 103 10.11 -0.84 15.83
CA ALA A 103 10.28 -0.90 14.38
C ALA A 103 10.58 -2.32 13.92
N LYS A 104 11.45 -3.03 14.67
CA LYS A 104 11.82 -4.42 14.37
C LYS A 104 10.61 -5.34 14.37
N GLU A 105 9.81 -5.29 15.44
CA GLU A 105 8.61 -6.12 15.59
C GLU A 105 7.62 -5.88 14.45
N PHE A 106 7.38 -4.62 14.08
CA PHE A 106 6.47 -4.32 12.97
C PHE A 106 6.99 -4.87 11.63
N VAL A 107 8.28 -4.68 11.34
CA VAL A 107 8.88 -5.17 10.08
C VAL A 107 8.87 -6.70 10.02
N GLU A 108 9.23 -7.38 11.12
CA GLU A 108 9.17 -8.84 11.20
C GLU A 108 7.73 -9.35 11.03
N TRP A 109 6.75 -8.69 11.66
CA TRP A 109 5.33 -9.01 11.47
C TRP A 109 4.90 -8.85 10.02
N PHE A 110 5.23 -7.72 9.38
CA PHE A 110 4.84 -7.41 8.01
C PHE A 110 5.43 -8.41 7.02
N LEU A 111 6.74 -8.70 7.13
CA LEU A 111 7.41 -9.68 6.29
C LEU A 111 6.83 -11.09 6.52
N GLN A 112 6.54 -11.46 7.77
CA GLN A 112 5.92 -12.75 8.08
C GLN A 112 4.52 -12.88 7.45
N ARG A 113 3.68 -11.84 7.49
CA ARG A 113 2.35 -11.86 6.84
C ARG A 113 2.48 -12.09 5.34
N ASN A 114 3.45 -11.43 4.69
CA ASN A 114 3.73 -11.67 3.28
C ASN A 114 4.24 -13.10 3.03
N GLU A 115 5.16 -13.59 3.87
CA GLU A 115 5.71 -14.95 3.75
C GLU A 115 4.65 -16.04 3.86
N LEU A 116 3.69 -15.86 4.77
CA LEU A 116 2.55 -16.77 4.98
C LEU A 116 1.44 -16.61 3.94
N ASN A 117 1.57 -15.64 3.01
CA ASN A 117 0.51 -15.28 2.07
C ASN A 117 -0.83 -14.99 2.80
N ASP A 118 -0.77 -14.23 3.90
CA ASP A 118 -1.94 -13.87 4.72
C ASP A 118 -2.79 -12.81 4.00
N GLU A 119 -3.53 -13.27 2.99
CA GLU A 119 -4.35 -12.42 2.13
C GLU A 119 -5.36 -11.59 2.94
N VAL A 120 -5.98 -12.18 3.97
CA VAL A 120 -6.99 -11.49 4.80
C VAL A 120 -6.38 -10.26 5.46
N THR A 121 -5.24 -10.41 6.12
CA THR A 121 -4.57 -9.30 6.81
C THR A 121 -4.04 -8.25 5.82
N MET A 122 -3.49 -8.69 4.69
CA MET A 122 -2.92 -7.78 3.69
C MET A 122 -4.00 -6.96 2.96
N LEU A 123 -5.13 -7.57 2.64
CA LEU A 123 -6.27 -6.89 2.00
C LEU A 123 -7.06 -5.99 2.95
N ALA A 124 -7.13 -6.34 4.24
CA ALA A 124 -7.90 -5.58 5.23
C ALA A 124 -7.34 -4.16 5.49
N ALA A 125 -6.06 -3.92 5.19
CA ALA A 125 -5.41 -2.66 5.50
C ALA A 125 -5.79 -1.49 4.59
N SER A 126 -6.25 -1.75 3.37
CA SER A 126 -6.68 -0.70 2.46
C SER A 126 -7.85 -1.15 1.59
N PRO A 127 -8.90 -0.33 1.44
CA PRO A 127 -9.92 -0.55 0.43
C PRO A 127 -9.32 -0.74 -0.96
N ASP A 128 -8.24 -0.05 -1.29
CA ASP A 128 -7.67 -0.02 -2.63
C ASP A 128 -6.87 -1.29 -2.99
N HIS A 129 -6.61 -2.22 -2.06
CA HIS A 129 -5.96 -3.52 -2.34
C HIS A 129 -6.97 -4.55 -2.85
N TYR A 130 -6.95 -4.92 -4.13
CA TYR A 130 -7.88 -5.94 -4.67
C TYR A 130 -7.33 -7.36 -4.58
N LEU A 131 -6.01 -7.50 -4.72
CA LEU A 131 -5.30 -8.77 -4.60
C LEU A 131 -3.89 -8.49 -4.06
N ILE A 132 -3.48 -9.23 -3.04
CA ILE A 132 -2.08 -9.31 -2.60
C ILE A 132 -1.80 -10.79 -2.43
N GLN A 133 -0.94 -11.34 -3.30
CA GLN A 133 -0.67 -12.77 -3.33
C GLN A 133 0.81 -13.02 -3.59
N LYS A 134 1.40 -13.96 -2.85
CA LYS A 134 2.74 -14.46 -3.07
C LYS A 134 2.76 -15.56 -4.13
N TYR A 135 3.67 -15.44 -5.10
CA TYR A 135 3.99 -16.47 -6.08
C TYR A 135 4.95 -17.52 -5.52
N ALA A 136 4.98 -18.68 -6.16
CA ALA A 136 5.87 -19.78 -5.78
C ALA A 136 7.37 -19.40 -5.82
N ASN A 137 7.75 -18.43 -6.67
CA ASN A 137 9.12 -17.91 -6.74
C ASN A 137 9.43 -16.86 -5.64
N GLY A 138 8.52 -16.61 -4.72
CA GLY A 138 8.68 -15.66 -3.62
C GLY A 138 8.23 -14.23 -3.91
N ALA A 139 8.00 -13.88 -5.17
CA ALA A 139 7.59 -12.53 -5.54
C ALA A 139 6.13 -12.26 -5.12
N GLN A 140 5.83 -11.03 -4.71
CA GLN A 140 4.48 -10.61 -4.31
C GLN A 140 3.80 -9.92 -5.48
N GLU A 141 2.69 -10.46 -5.94
CA GLU A 141 1.78 -9.76 -6.84
C GLU A 141 0.86 -8.85 -6.04
N VAL A 142 0.68 -7.64 -6.57
CA VAL A 142 -0.27 -6.66 -6.06
C VAL A 142 -1.15 -6.18 -7.21
N ILE A 143 -2.46 -6.19 -6.98
CA ILE A 143 -3.45 -5.51 -7.80
C ILE A 143 -4.12 -4.47 -6.92
N GLU A 144 -3.92 -3.19 -7.23
CA GLU A 144 -4.40 -2.11 -6.39
C GLU A 144 -4.78 -0.84 -7.16
N THR A 145 -5.61 0.01 -6.56
CA THR A 145 -5.74 1.39 -7.00
C THR A 145 -4.67 2.24 -6.31
N THR A 146 -3.54 2.43 -6.98
CA THR A 146 -2.43 3.21 -6.43
C THR A 146 -2.81 4.68 -6.27
N GLY A 147 -3.05 5.12 -5.03
CA GLY A 147 -3.28 6.53 -4.71
C GLY A 147 -4.47 7.13 -5.44
N GLY A 148 -5.62 6.45 -5.49
CA GLY A 148 -6.82 6.96 -6.13
C GLY A 148 -6.73 7.14 -7.66
N SER A 149 -5.76 6.49 -8.31
CA SER A 149 -5.73 6.37 -9.78
C SER A 149 -7.10 5.93 -10.34
N PRO A 150 -7.55 6.47 -11.48
CA PRO A 150 -8.82 6.04 -12.08
C PRO A 150 -8.79 4.57 -12.52
N LEU A 151 -7.61 4.03 -12.80
CA LEU A 151 -7.40 2.64 -13.20
C LEU A 151 -6.65 1.87 -12.11
N VAL A 152 -7.03 0.60 -11.96
CA VAL A 152 -6.28 -0.37 -11.17
C VAL A 152 -4.95 -0.71 -11.84
N GLY A 153 -3.87 -0.70 -11.06
CA GLY A 153 -2.56 -1.18 -11.46
C GLY A 153 -2.32 -2.62 -11.05
N ARG A 154 -1.43 -3.30 -11.78
CA ARG A 154 -0.89 -4.61 -11.42
C ARG A 154 0.63 -4.53 -11.49
N PHE A 155 1.28 -5.04 -10.46
CA PHE A 155 2.73 -5.17 -10.42
C PHE A 155 3.17 -6.34 -9.55
N VAL A 156 4.41 -6.75 -9.74
CA VAL A 156 5.07 -7.79 -8.96
C VAL A 156 6.28 -7.18 -8.27
N ILE A 157 6.40 -7.38 -6.95
CA ILE A 157 7.53 -6.95 -6.14
C ILE A 157 8.36 -8.17 -5.79
N ASP A 158 9.65 -8.13 -6.14
CA ASP A 158 10.66 -9.01 -5.57
C ASP A 158 11.42 -8.24 -4.50
N TYR A 159 11.26 -8.64 -3.23
CA TYR A 159 11.90 -7.98 -2.08
C TYR A 159 13.41 -8.29 -1.97
N LEU A 160 13.94 -9.18 -2.83
CA LEU A 160 15.37 -9.43 -2.97
C LEU A 160 15.99 -8.57 -4.09
N ASP A 161 15.19 -8.01 -4.99
CA ASP A 161 15.65 -7.17 -6.10
C ASP A 161 15.60 -5.68 -5.73
N ILE A 162 16.77 -5.08 -5.56
CA ILE A 162 16.95 -3.64 -5.35
C ILE A 162 17.64 -2.92 -6.52
N SER A 163 17.91 -3.64 -7.62
CA SER A 163 18.80 -3.21 -8.71
C SER A 163 18.37 -1.93 -9.44
N ASN A 164 17.06 -1.61 -9.43
CA ASN A 164 16.50 -0.48 -10.16
C ASN A 164 16.00 0.67 -9.25
N LEU A 165 16.21 0.56 -7.95
CA LEU A 165 15.84 1.61 -7.02
C LEU A 165 16.77 2.81 -7.18
N ARG A 166 16.18 4.01 -7.12
CA ARG A 166 16.92 5.28 -7.15
C ARG A 166 17.04 5.91 -5.77
N SER A 167 16.14 5.56 -4.86
CA SER A 167 16.20 5.98 -3.47
C SER A 167 17.35 5.27 -2.76
N LEU A 168 18.08 6.03 -1.96
CA LEU A 168 19.17 5.52 -1.12
C LEU A 168 18.62 5.12 0.26
N PRO A 169 19.21 4.08 0.88
CA PRO A 169 18.93 3.78 2.27
C PRO A 169 19.37 4.95 3.16
N ASP A 170 18.59 5.20 4.21
CA ASP A 170 18.91 6.16 5.25
C ASP A 170 19.56 5.41 6.41
N SER A 171 20.80 5.75 6.76
CA SER A 171 21.57 5.02 7.78
C SER A 171 20.97 5.10 9.19
N HIS A 172 20.05 6.04 9.42
CA HIS A 172 19.32 6.15 10.69
C HIS A 172 18.13 5.17 10.78
N TYR A 173 17.78 4.48 9.69
CA TYR A 173 16.67 3.55 9.62
C TYR A 173 17.18 2.11 9.38
N PRO A 174 17.47 1.36 10.45
CA PRO A 174 18.13 0.05 10.35
C PRO A 174 17.22 -1.05 9.79
N TYR A 175 15.90 -0.89 9.81
CA TYR A 175 14.96 -1.89 9.31
C TYR A 175 14.28 -1.41 8.03
N GLN A 176 14.12 -2.30 7.03
CA GLN A 176 13.54 -1.93 5.74
C GLN A 176 12.67 -3.03 5.14
N ALA A 177 11.64 -2.62 4.40
CA ALA A 177 10.95 -3.43 3.41
C ALA A 177 11.11 -2.74 2.05
N VAL A 178 11.85 -3.38 1.15
CA VAL A 178 12.39 -2.73 -0.06
C VAL A 178 12.32 -3.70 -1.24
N GLY A 179 11.99 -3.19 -2.43
CA GLY A 179 11.93 -4.02 -3.63
C GLY A 179 11.56 -3.24 -4.88
N VAL A 180 11.96 -3.74 -6.04
CA VAL A 180 11.58 -3.18 -7.34
C VAL A 180 10.20 -3.68 -7.73
N ALA A 181 9.32 -2.76 -8.14
CA ALA A 181 8.02 -3.09 -8.71
C ALA A 181 8.14 -3.26 -10.23
N ARG A 182 7.79 -4.45 -10.71
CA ARG A 182 7.89 -4.83 -12.13
C ARG A 182 6.50 -5.08 -12.73
N SER A 183 6.34 -4.74 -14.00
CA SER A 183 5.19 -5.20 -14.78
C SER A 183 5.31 -6.69 -15.10
N GLU A 184 4.24 -7.26 -15.64
CA GLU A 184 4.22 -8.66 -16.10
C GLU A 184 5.35 -8.99 -17.09
N GLY A 185 5.72 -8.05 -17.95
CA GLY A 185 6.85 -8.21 -18.88
C GLY A 185 8.23 -7.97 -18.25
N GLY A 186 8.32 -7.86 -16.93
CA GLY A 186 9.57 -7.66 -16.19
C GLY A 186 10.12 -6.22 -16.20
N LEU A 187 9.43 -5.26 -16.83
CA LEU A 187 9.88 -3.87 -16.87
C LEU A 187 9.78 -3.24 -15.47
N ALA A 188 10.84 -2.59 -15.00
CA ALA A 188 10.84 -1.87 -13.73
C ALA A 188 9.98 -0.60 -13.81
N ILE A 189 8.73 -0.70 -13.35
CA ILE A 189 7.74 0.39 -13.39
C ILE A 189 7.72 1.21 -12.11
N GLY A 190 8.43 0.79 -11.06
CA GLY A 190 8.54 1.55 -9.82
C GLY A 190 9.39 0.81 -8.79
N GLY A 191 9.17 1.13 -7.53
CA GLY A 191 9.78 0.43 -6.42
C GLY A 191 9.31 0.98 -5.08
N VAL A 192 9.57 0.21 -4.03
CA VAL A 192 9.25 0.57 -2.64
C VAL A 192 10.52 0.61 -1.82
N ARG A 193 10.61 1.54 -0.89
CA ARG A 193 11.62 1.58 0.16
C ARG A 193 10.97 2.12 1.44
N HIS A 194 10.35 1.24 2.19
CA HIS A 194 9.85 1.55 3.51
C HIS A 194 10.97 1.33 4.53
N GLN A 195 11.23 2.32 5.36
CA GLN A 195 12.35 2.29 6.31
C GLN A 195 11.85 2.64 7.70
N PHE A 196 12.36 1.95 8.71
CA PHE A 196 11.84 2.03 10.08
C PHE A 196 12.98 2.17 11.09
N ARG A 197 12.74 2.93 12.14
CA ARG A 197 13.64 3.09 13.29
C ARG A 197 12.84 3.29 14.56
N ASP A 198 13.37 2.84 15.68
CA ASP A 198 12.78 3.14 16.98
C ASP A 198 12.89 4.65 17.28
N GLU A 199 11.87 5.17 17.95
CA GLU A 199 11.78 6.58 18.36
C GLU A 199 10.88 6.71 19.60
N GLY A 200 11.47 7.11 20.73
CA GLY A 200 10.73 7.17 21.99
C GLY A 200 10.28 5.78 22.44
N PHE A 201 9.00 5.66 22.84
CA PHE A 201 8.38 4.39 23.22
C PHE A 201 7.84 3.58 22.03
N GLY A 202 7.87 4.17 20.83
CA GLY A 202 7.40 3.56 19.61
C GLY A 202 8.45 3.61 18.51
N PHE A 203 8.01 3.92 17.29
CA PHE A 203 8.88 3.95 16.12
C PHE A 203 8.43 4.96 15.07
N ARG A 204 9.36 5.32 14.20
CA ARG A 204 9.09 6.12 13.01
C ARG A 204 9.18 5.25 11.76
N ALA A 205 8.16 5.33 10.93
CA ALA A 205 8.13 4.75 9.59
C ALA A 205 8.31 5.84 8.54
N LYS A 206 9.25 5.66 7.62
CA LYS A 206 9.47 6.48 6.43
C LYS A 206 9.08 5.66 5.22
N LEU A 207 7.89 5.89 4.70
CA LEU A 207 7.25 5.10 3.66
C LEU A 207 7.51 5.77 2.31
N LEU A 208 8.45 5.22 1.53
CA LEU A 208 8.77 5.76 0.21
C LEU A 208 8.32 4.81 -0.90
N VAL A 209 7.66 5.38 -1.92
CA VAL A 209 7.38 4.72 -3.19
C VAL A 209 7.97 5.52 -4.35
N GLU A 210 8.66 4.82 -5.24
CA GLU A 210 9.26 5.34 -6.46
C GLU A 210 8.31 5.18 -7.64
N PHE A 211 7.76 6.29 -8.11
CA PHE A 211 7.04 6.34 -9.38
C PHE A 211 7.99 6.68 -10.53
N PRO A 212 7.68 6.29 -11.78
CA PRO A 212 8.35 6.88 -12.93
C PRO A 212 8.16 8.41 -12.95
N MET A 213 9.19 9.14 -13.37
CA MET A 213 9.17 10.61 -13.37
C MET A 213 7.98 11.23 -14.12
N MET A 214 7.50 10.57 -15.18
CA MET A 214 6.39 11.07 -16.01
C MET A 214 5.00 10.67 -15.50
N ILE A 215 4.91 10.09 -14.29
CA ILE A 215 3.62 9.86 -13.63
C ILE A 215 2.86 11.19 -13.46
N ILE A 216 1.54 11.14 -13.47
CA ILE A 216 0.71 12.31 -13.16
C ILE A 216 0.97 12.77 -11.70
N PRO A 217 1.22 14.06 -11.43
CA PRO A 217 1.54 14.53 -10.08
C PRO A 217 0.45 14.23 -9.03
N GLY A 218 -0.82 14.19 -9.45
CA GLY A 218 -1.94 13.85 -8.58
C GLY A 218 -1.83 12.45 -7.97
N ALA A 219 -1.32 11.47 -8.73
CA ALA A 219 -1.13 10.10 -8.24
C ALA A 219 -0.10 10.05 -7.10
N VAL A 220 1.00 10.80 -7.20
CA VAL A 220 2.00 10.88 -6.13
C VAL A 220 1.41 11.49 -4.86
N SER A 221 0.60 12.54 -5.00
CA SER A 221 -0.01 13.21 -3.85
C SER A 221 -1.03 12.32 -3.16
N ALA A 222 -1.89 11.66 -3.93
CA ALA A 222 -2.91 10.78 -3.39
C ALA A 222 -2.34 9.45 -2.86
N HIS A 223 -1.22 8.97 -3.41
CA HIS A 223 -0.54 7.80 -2.87
C HIS A 223 0.07 8.03 -1.48
N ARG A 224 0.38 9.29 -1.10
CA ARG A 224 0.79 9.58 0.28
C ARG A 224 -0.31 9.31 1.30
N TRP A 225 -1.57 9.59 0.92
CA TRP A 225 -2.74 9.27 1.74
C TRP A 225 -3.01 7.76 1.80
N HIS A 226 -2.80 7.06 0.68
CA HIS A 226 -2.84 5.60 0.62
C HIS A 226 -1.85 4.98 1.61
N LEU A 227 -0.58 5.39 1.56
CA LEU A 227 0.45 4.93 2.49
C LEU A 227 0.09 5.25 3.96
N ALA A 228 -0.52 6.41 4.21
CA ALA A 228 -0.93 6.79 5.57
C ALA A 228 -2.03 5.87 6.12
N SER A 229 -3.05 5.57 5.31
CA SER A 229 -4.15 4.68 5.68
C SER A 229 -3.66 3.24 5.83
N GLU A 230 -3.00 2.69 4.81
CA GLU A 230 -2.61 1.27 4.79
C GLU A 230 -1.66 0.91 5.94
N PHE A 231 -0.62 1.71 6.17
CA PHE A 231 0.38 1.38 7.18
C PHE A 231 -0.18 1.65 8.57
N SER A 232 -1.05 2.64 8.77
CA SER A 232 -1.72 2.80 10.06
C SER A 232 -2.54 1.56 10.41
N ASN A 233 -3.29 1.01 9.45
CA ASN A 233 -4.13 -0.16 9.67
C ASN A 233 -3.29 -1.45 9.88
N TRP A 234 -2.20 -1.62 9.13
CA TRP A 234 -1.24 -2.71 9.38
C TRP A 234 -0.56 -2.60 10.74
N ILE A 235 -0.17 -1.40 11.17
CA ILE A 235 0.45 -1.16 12.48
C ILE A 235 -0.55 -1.47 13.59
N GLU A 236 -1.79 -1.00 13.47
CA GLU A 236 -2.86 -1.32 14.41
C GLU A 236 -3.07 -2.85 14.50
N ALA A 237 -3.12 -3.55 13.37
CA ALA A 237 -3.27 -5.00 13.32
C ALA A 237 -2.09 -5.74 13.98
N ALA A 238 -0.85 -5.29 13.75
CA ALA A 238 0.36 -5.89 14.30
C ALA A 238 0.40 -5.87 15.83
N PHE A 239 -0.24 -4.87 16.44
CA PHE A 239 -0.14 -4.61 17.88
C PHE A 239 -1.50 -4.70 18.62
N ALA A 240 -2.59 -5.05 17.93
CA ALA A 240 -3.93 -5.20 18.51
C ALA A 240 -4.00 -6.19 19.68
N SER A 241 -3.16 -7.24 19.67
CA SER A 241 -3.10 -8.29 20.70
C SER A 241 -2.41 -7.87 22.01
N ARG A 242 -1.85 -6.66 22.10
CA ARG A 242 -1.18 -6.15 23.31
C ARG A 242 -2.10 -5.33 24.23
N SER A 243 -3.40 -5.36 23.98
CA SER A 243 -4.42 -4.63 24.76
C SER A 243 -5.05 -5.46 25.90
N SER A 244 -4.52 -6.65 26.19
CA SER A 244 -4.92 -7.48 27.33
C SER A 244 -3.93 -7.38 28.48
#